data_AF-A0A0D3JVU1-F1
#
_entry.id   AF-A0A0D3JVU1-F1
#
_cell.length_a   1.000
_cell.length_b   1.000
_cell.length_c   1.000
_cell.angle_alpha   90.00
_cell.angle_beta   90.00
_cell.angle_gamma   90.00
#
_symmetry.space_group_name_H-M   'P 1'
#
loop_
_entity.id
_entity.type
_entity.pdbx_description
1 polymer ?
#
loop_
_entity_poly.entity_id
_entity_poly.type
_entity_poly.pdbx_seq_one_letter_code
_entity_poly.pdbx_strand_id
1 'polypeptide(L)'
;MAAIGPDEAVSIEAAGGPQATTYGELTSIGFRQLFGDLGESDKFVDLGSGTGKLVMQAVRELGVDSAAGVELNAAGDEAARMLETATAVWLSNLCFDERLNRRIVARLEASPTVQRIWALRLLPEVPRGFDIESARLAECSWTRQASQTGLLPMPGHPCVSYIRTLRS
;
A
#
# COMPACT_ATOMS: atom_id res chain seq x y z
N MET A 1 0.94 8.13 20.25
CA MET A 1 1.11 7.07 19.24
C MET A 1 2.44 6.40 19.47
N ALA A 2 2.49 5.07 19.45
CA ALA A 2 3.74 4.33 19.57
C ALA A 2 4.47 4.41 18.21
N ALA A 3 5.68 4.95 18.20
CA ALA A 3 6.53 4.87 17.02
C ALA A 3 6.90 3.40 16.78
N ILE A 4 6.94 2.98 15.51
CA ILE A 4 7.47 1.67 15.11
C ILE A 4 8.87 1.51 15.72
N GLY A 5 9.09 0.43 16.45
CA GLY A 5 10.38 0.14 17.07
C GLY A 5 11.45 -0.16 16.01
N PRO A 6 12.74 0.08 16.28
CA PRO A 6 13.82 -0.20 15.34
C PRO A 6 13.84 -1.66 14.86
N ASP A 7 13.48 -2.62 15.71
CA ASP A 7 13.42 -4.05 15.37
C ASP A 7 12.27 -4.38 14.40
N GLU A 8 11.18 -3.63 14.47
CA GLU A 8 10.02 -3.79 13.59
C GLU A 8 10.31 -3.22 12.20
N ALA A 9 11.02 -2.10 12.11
CA ALA A 9 11.50 -1.53 10.84
C ALA A 9 12.44 -2.49 10.10
N VAL A 10 13.39 -3.12 10.81
CA VAL A 10 14.31 -4.13 10.25
C VAL A 10 13.53 -5.35 9.74
N SER A 11 12.48 -5.77 10.46
CA SER A 11 11.65 -6.90 10.06
C SER A 11 10.86 -6.63 8.77
N ILE A 12 10.39 -5.39 8.58
CA ILE A 12 9.70 -4.94 7.35
C ILE A 12 10.67 -4.96 6.16
N GLU A 13 11.89 -4.47 6.35
CA GLU A 13 12.90 -4.43 5.30
C GLU A 13 13.39 -5.83 4.90
N ALA A 14 13.57 -6.72 5.90
CA ALA A 14 14.01 -8.10 5.68
C ALA A 14 12.93 -8.99 5.03
N ALA A 15 11.64 -8.69 5.22
CA ALA A 15 10.52 -9.51 4.73
C ALA A 15 10.43 -9.63 3.19
N GLY A 16 11.13 -8.79 2.43
CA GLY A 16 11.20 -8.93 0.97
C GLY A 16 11.78 -10.26 0.52
N GLY A 17 12.88 -10.72 1.15
CA GLY A 17 13.52 -12.01 0.83
C GLY A 17 13.87 -12.23 -0.65
N PRO A 18 14.35 -13.45 -1.02
CA PRO A 18 14.68 -13.80 -2.41
C PRO A 18 13.46 -13.92 -3.35
N GLN A 19 12.25 -14.01 -2.79
CA GLN A 19 11.00 -14.18 -3.56
C GLN A 19 10.31 -12.85 -3.90
N ALA A 20 10.73 -11.71 -3.32
CA ALA A 20 10.25 -10.37 -3.68
C ALA A 20 10.49 -9.98 -5.14
N THR A 21 11.31 -10.74 -5.89
CA THR A 21 11.50 -10.53 -7.33
C THR A 21 10.28 -10.91 -8.17
N THR A 22 9.34 -11.66 -7.60
CA THR A 22 8.09 -12.08 -8.27
C THR A 22 6.94 -11.28 -7.66
N TYR A 23 6.26 -10.45 -8.44
CA TYR A 23 5.16 -9.62 -7.95
C TYR A 23 4.09 -10.45 -7.21
N GLY A 24 3.99 -10.24 -5.89
CA GLY A 24 3.03 -10.93 -5.05
C GLY A 24 1.74 -10.15 -5.02
N GLU A 25 0.72 -10.68 -5.68
CA GLU A 25 -0.62 -10.09 -5.60
C GLU A 25 -1.17 -10.26 -4.18
N LEU A 26 -1.71 -9.17 -3.63
CA LEU A 26 -2.52 -9.22 -2.41
C LEU A 26 -3.72 -10.14 -2.66
N THR A 27 -3.99 -11.07 -1.74
CA THR A 27 -5.14 -11.95 -1.88
C THR A 27 -6.42 -11.27 -1.39
N SER A 28 -7.59 -11.88 -1.60
CA SER A 28 -8.83 -11.34 -1.03
C SER A 28 -8.84 -11.26 0.49
N ILE A 29 -8.08 -12.14 1.16
CA ILE A 29 -7.92 -12.09 2.63
C ILE A 29 -7.03 -10.91 2.99
N GLY A 30 -5.86 -10.78 2.36
CA GLY A 30 -4.95 -9.64 2.56
C GLY A 30 -5.60 -8.30 2.30
N PHE A 31 -6.42 -8.23 1.25
CA PHE A 31 -7.19 -7.05 0.89
C PHE A 31 -8.13 -6.60 2.01
N ARG A 32 -8.91 -7.52 2.60
CA ARG A 32 -9.80 -7.18 3.72
C ARG A 32 -9.03 -6.84 5.01
N GLN A 33 -7.89 -7.49 5.23
CA GLN A 33 -7.02 -7.19 6.38
C GLN A 33 -6.50 -5.75 6.35
N LEU A 34 -6.23 -5.21 5.16
CA LEU A 34 -5.70 -3.86 4.99
C LEU A 34 -6.78 -2.79 4.87
N PHE A 35 -7.82 -3.05 4.07
CA PHE A 35 -8.74 -2.01 3.59
C PHE A 35 -10.18 -2.16 4.09
N GLY A 36 -10.42 -3.04 5.06
CA GLY A 36 -11.77 -3.34 5.56
C GLY A 36 -12.51 -2.15 6.21
N ASP A 37 -11.83 -1.02 6.38
CA ASP A 37 -12.37 0.24 6.92
C ASP A 37 -12.63 1.32 5.85
N LEU A 38 -12.42 1.03 4.56
CA LEU A 38 -12.88 1.88 3.47
C LEU A 38 -14.37 1.64 3.17
N GLY A 39 -15.05 2.65 2.60
CA GLY A 39 -16.45 2.55 2.23
C GLY A 39 -16.88 3.47 1.09
N GLU A 40 -18.18 3.71 0.96
CA GLU A 40 -18.81 4.40 -0.19
C GLU A 40 -18.36 5.84 -0.44
N SER A 41 -17.74 6.50 0.53
CA SER A 41 -17.19 7.86 0.35
C SER A 41 -15.74 7.86 -0.13
N ASP A 42 -15.07 6.71 -0.16
CA ASP A 42 -13.65 6.63 -0.46
C ASP A 42 -13.36 6.58 -1.96
N LYS A 43 -12.25 7.20 -2.34
CA LYS A 43 -11.70 7.18 -3.69
C LYS A 43 -10.35 6.49 -3.64
N PHE A 44 -10.32 5.24 -4.09
CA PHE A 44 -9.17 4.35 -3.96
C PHE A 44 -8.24 4.45 -5.18
N VAL A 45 -6.94 4.63 -4.95
CA VAL A 45 -5.93 4.63 -6.02
C VAL A 45 -4.86 3.59 -5.75
N ASP A 46 -4.63 2.71 -6.72
CA ASP A 46 -3.57 1.70 -6.71
C ASP A 46 -2.40 2.17 -7.59
N LEU A 47 -1.27 2.50 -6.97
CA LEU A 47 -0.05 2.91 -7.66
C LEU A 47 0.87 1.70 -7.86
N GLY A 48 0.98 1.27 -9.11
CA GLY A 48 1.57 -0.01 -9.49
C GLY A 48 0.53 -1.12 -9.59
N SER A 49 -0.59 -0.87 -10.26
CA SER A 49 -1.78 -1.73 -10.24
C SER A 49 -1.66 -3.07 -11.00
N GLY A 50 -0.62 -3.25 -11.81
CA GLY A 50 -0.46 -4.33 -12.77
C GLY A 50 -1.68 -4.49 -13.66
N THR A 51 -2.44 -5.56 -13.45
CA THR A 51 -3.66 -5.86 -14.22
C THR A 51 -4.93 -5.24 -13.61
N GLY A 52 -4.82 -4.40 -12.58
CA GLY A 52 -5.95 -3.69 -11.96
C GLY A 52 -6.87 -4.58 -11.10
N LYS A 53 -6.40 -5.75 -10.64
CA LYS A 53 -7.22 -6.68 -9.84
C LYS A 53 -7.70 -6.03 -8.53
N LEU A 54 -6.80 -5.35 -7.81
CA LEU A 54 -7.14 -4.66 -6.56
C LEU A 54 -8.13 -3.51 -6.79
N VAL A 55 -7.98 -2.78 -7.89
CA VAL A 55 -8.91 -1.71 -8.28
C VAL A 55 -10.33 -2.26 -8.44
N MET A 56 -10.48 -3.35 -9.20
CA MET A 56 -11.78 -4.01 -9.38
C MET A 56 -12.32 -4.56 -8.07
N GLN A 57 -11.45 -5.11 -7.22
CA GLN A 57 -11.82 -5.66 -5.94
C GLN A 57 -12.32 -4.58 -4.96
N ALA A 58 -11.69 -3.39 -4.94
CA ALA A 58 -12.14 -2.28 -4.10
C ALA A 58 -13.58 -1.86 -4.43
N VAL A 59 -13.92 -1.73 -5.71
CA VAL A 59 -15.29 -1.40 -6.13
C VAL A 59 -16.26 -2.51 -5.77
N ARG A 60 -15.89 -3.78 -5.97
CA ARG A 60 -16.80 -4.93 -5.81
C ARG A 60 -17.02 -5.34 -4.36
N GLU A 61 -15.99 -5.27 -3.52
CA GLU A 61 -16.04 -5.77 -2.14
C GLU A 61 -16.28 -4.68 -1.10
N LEU A 62 -15.76 -3.46 -1.31
CA LEU A 62 -15.86 -2.37 -0.34
C LEU A 62 -16.88 -1.30 -0.73
N GLY A 63 -17.32 -1.30 -1.99
CA GLY A 63 -18.30 -0.32 -2.49
C GLY A 63 -17.77 1.12 -2.53
N VAL A 64 -16.45 1.31 -2.67
CA VAL A 64 -15.84 2.65 -2.80
C VAL A 64 -16.48 3.48 -3.91
N ASP A 65 -16.54 4.81 -3.75
CA ASP A 65 -17.12 5.76 -4.72
C ASP A 65 -16.48 5.60 -6.11
N SER A 66 -15.15 5.51 -6.12
CA SER A 66 -14.39 5.26 -7.32
C SER A 66 -13.06 4.58 -7.00
N ALA A 67 -12.55 3.84 -7.98
CA ALA A 67 -11.22 3.23 -7.90
C ALA A 67 -10.47 3.42 -9.21
N ALA A 68 -9.16 3.70 -9.13
CA ALA A 68 -8.28 3.82 -10.29
C ALA A 68 -6.96 3.07 -10.05
N GLY A 69 -6.40 2.51 -11.12
CA GLY A 69 -5.06 1.91 -11.12
C GLY A 69 -4.13 2.73 -12.02
N VAL A 70 -2.90 2.96 -11.56
CA VAL A 70 -1.88 3.69 -12.33
C VAL A 70 -0.62 2.85 -12.43
N GLU A 71 -0.20 2.55 -13.67
CA GLU A 71 1.10 1.93 -13.92
C GLU A 71 2.22 2.97 -13.87
N LEU A 72 3.23 2.73 -13.02
CA LEU A 72 4.26 3.73 -12.73
C LEU A 72 5.44 3.76 -13.71
N ASN A 73 5.43 2.90 -14.73
CA ASN A 73 6.41 2.93 -15.82
C ASN A 73 6.37 4.24 -16.63
N ALA A 74 5.25 4.99 -16.57
CA ALA A 74 5.06 6.29 -17.23
C ALA A 74 4.57 7.41 -16.28
N ALA A 75 4.45 7.14 -14.97
CA ALA A 75 3.74 8.03 -14.04
C ALA A 75 4.50 9.32 -13.70
N GLY A 76 4.22 10.35 -14.50
CA GLY A 76 4.40 11.74 -14.14
C GLY A 76 3.05 12.35 -13.73
N ASP A 77 2.22 12.58 -14.74
CA ASP A 77 1.06 13.46 -14.64
C ASP A 77 -0.23 12.70 -14.33
N GLU A 78 -0.35 11.46 -14.79
CA GLU A 78 -1.53 10.63 -14.50
C GLU A 78 -1.65 10.31 -13.01
N ALA A 79 -0.55 9.86 -12.38
CA ALA A 79 -0.54 9.65 -10.93
C ALA A 79 -0.85 10.94 -10.17
N ALA A 80 -0.32 12.08 -10.61
CA ALA A 80 -0.62 13.37 -9.98
C ALA A 80 -2.12 13.69 -10.06
N ARG A 81 -2.71 13.59 -11.26
CA ARG A 81 -4.15 13.82 -11.49
C ARG A 81 -5.04 12.87 -10.68
N MET A 82 -4.69 11.59 -10.61
CA MET A 82 -5.46 10.63 -9.81
C MET A 82 -5.39 10.96 -8.31
N LEU A 83 -4.21 11.38 -7.83
CA LEU A 83 -4.02 11.77 -6.44
C LEU A 83 -4.72 13.08 -6.06
N GLU A 84 -5.11 13.95 -7.00
CA GLU A 84 -5.86 15.19 -6.71
C GLU A 84 -7.21 14.94 -6.04
N THR A 85 -7.79 13.76 -6.26
CA THR A 85 -9.13 13.42 -5.75
C THR A 85 -9.14 12.17 -4.86
N ALA A 86 -8.05 11.41 -4.82
CA ALA A 86 -7.95 10.20 -4.01
C ALA A 86 -8.10 10.48 -2.50
N THR A 87 -8.75 9.57 -1.77
CA THR A 87 -8.79 9.57 -0.30
C THR A 87 -7.93 8.45 0.29
N ALA A 88 -7.76 7.36 -0.46
CA ALA A 88 -7.05 6.16 -0.06
C ALA A 88 -6.06 5.72 -1.15
N VAL A 89 -4.82 5.40 -0.78
CA VAL A 89 -3.78 5.01 -1.73
C VAL A 89 -3.13 3.70 -1.33
N TRP A 90 -3.00 2.77 -2.27
CA TRP A 90 -2.18 1.57 -2.17
C TRP A 90 -0.90 1.71 -3.00
N LEU A 91 0.23 1.27 -2.45
CA LEU A 91 1.54 1.29 -3.08
C LEU A 91 2.14 -0.13 -3.13
N SER A 92 2.20 -0.71 -4.33
CA SER A 92 2.90 -1.97 -4.58
C SER A 92 4.42 -1.76 -4.73
N ASN A 93 5.06 -1.13 -3.75
CA ASN A 93 6.38 -0.50 -3.91
C ASN A 93 7.61 -1.38 -3.66
N LEU A 94 7.49 -2.71 -3.58
CA LEU A 94 8.61 -3.62 -3.33
C LEU A 94 9.73 -3.48 -4.36
N CYS A 95 9.36 -3.36 -5.64
CA CYS A 95 10.30 -3.27 -6.75
C CYS A 95 10.59 -1.84 -7.19
N PHE A 96 10.07 -0.84 -6.48
CA PHE A 96 10.31 0.57 -6.84
C PHE A 96 11.68 0.99 -6.32
N ASP A 97 12.46 1.63 -7.20
CA ASP A 97 13.70 2.25 -6.80
C ASP A 97 13.46 3.44 -5.86
N GLU A 98 14.52 3.89 -5.20
CA GLU A 98 14.49 4.99 -4.25
C GLU A 98 14.00 6.30 -4.89
N ARG A 99 14.42 6.56 -6.14
CA ARG A 99 14.07 7.78 -6.87
C ARG A 99 12.57 7.85 -7.15
N LEU A 100 11.96 6.74 -7.56
CA LEU A 100 10.53 6.63 -7.81
C LEU A 100 9.75 6.77 -6.49
N ASN A 101 10.18 6.11 -5.42
CA ASN A 101 9.53 6.25 -4.10
C ASN A 101 9.53 7.71 -3.62
N ARG A 102 10.67 8.42 -3.72
CA ARG A 102 10.72 9.87 -3.36
C ARG A 102 9.78 10.72 -4.19
N ARG A 103 9.66 10.44 -5.49
CA ARG A 103 8.71 11.12 -6.38
C ARG A 103 7.25 10.83 -6.01
N ILE A 104 6.95 9.65 -5.49
CA ILE A 104 5.61 9.29 -4.99
C ILE A 104 5.34 10.03 -3.68
N VAL A 105 6.29 10.02 -2.73
CA VAL A 105 6.19 10.77 -1.46
C VAL A 105 5.86 12.23 -1.73
N ALA A 106 6.63 12.91 -2.60
CA ALA A 106 6.38 14.31 -2.93
C ALA A 106 4.96 14.57 -3.50
N ARG A 107 4.38 13.62 -4.24
CA ARG A 107 3.00 13.72 -4.74
C ARG A 107 1.96 13.50 -3.64
N LEU A 108 2.21 12.54 -2.74
CA LEU A 108 1.34 12.29 -1.59
C LEU A 108 1.30 13.49 -0.64
N GLU A 109 2.44 14.17 -0.45
CA GLU A 109 2.51 15.42 0.31
C GLU A 109 1.70 16.54 -0.35
N ALA A 110 1.74 16.64 -1.67
CA ALA A 110 1.04 17.64 -2.45
C ALA A 110 -0.47 17.39 -2.58
N SER A 111 -0.94 16.16 -2.28
CA SER A 111 -2.37 15.81 -2.36
C SER A 111 -3.08 16.09 -1.03
N PRO A 112 -3.95 17.12 -0.93
CA PRO A 112 -4.65 17.43 0.31
C PRO A 112 -5.77 16.43 0.64
N THR A 113 -6.25 15.66 -0.33
CA THR A 113 -7.42 14.78 -0.18
C THR A 113 -7.05 13.40 0.36
N VAL A 114 -5.82 12.92 0.09
CA VAL A 114 -5.38 11.59 0.56
C VAL A 114 -5.32 11.55 2.07
N GLN A 115 -6.10 10.69 2.70
CA GLN A 115 -6.16 10.51 4.15
C GLN A 115 -5.42 9.27 4.62
N ARG A 116 -5.37 8.21 3.80
CA ARG A 116 -4.75 6.93 4.16
C ARG A 116 -3.85 6.42 3.05
N ILE A 117 -2.71 5.88 3.43
CA ILE A 117 -1.74 5.26 2.53
C ILE A 117 -1.39 3.89 3.09
N TRP A 118 -1.31 2.89 2.23
CA TRP A 118 -0.77 1.58 2.56
C TRP A 118 0.34 1.23 1.56
N ALA A 119 1.43 0.66 2.06
CA ALA A 119 2.58 0.29 1.23
C ALA A 119 3.15 -1.06 1.63
N LEU A 120 3.65 -1.82 0.65
CA LEU A 120 4.34 -3.09 0.89
C LEU A 120 5.72 -2.93 1.55
N ARG A 121 6.32 -1.74 1.47
CA ARG A 121 7.56 -1.37 2.15
C ARG A 121 7.45 0.02 2.74
N LEU A 122 8.21 0.28 3.82
CA LEU A 122 8.43 1.63 4.33
C LEU A 122 8.83 2.58 3.18
N LEU A 123 8.23 3.77 3.18
CA LEU A 123 8.62 4.86 2.30
C LEU A 123 9.97 5.43 2.76
N PRO A 124 10.78 5.99 1.84
CA PRO A 124 12.10 6.52 2.19
C PRO A 124 12.04 7.64 3.24
N GLU A 125 10.91 8.32 3.31
CA GLU A 125 10.56 9.28 4.34
C GLU A 125 9.04 9.24 4.56
N VAL A 126 8.60 9.54 5.78
CA VAL A 126 7.17 9.69 6.08
C VAL A 126 6.67 10.95 5.38
N PRO A 127 5.64 10.88 4.51
CA PRO A 127 5.15 12.07 3.82
C PRO A 127 4.69 13.14 4.82
N ARG A 128 5.08 14.39 4.60
CA ARG A 128 4.68 15.53 5.43
C ARG A 128 3.16 15.58 5.64
N GLY A 129 2.77 15.67 6.91
CA GLY A 129 1.37 15.69 7.31
C GLY A 129 0.75 14.29 7.41
N PHE A 130 1.56 13.24 7.39
CA PHE A 130 1.17 11.90 7.76
C PHE A 130 1.99 11.41 8.95
N ASP A 131 1.40 10.50 9.71
CA ASP A 131 2.10 9.67 10.69
C ASP A 131 2.01 8.21 10.24
N ILE A 132 2.96 7.40 10.69
CA ILE A 132 2.83 5.95 10.60
C ILE A 132 1.77 5.52 11.61
N GLU A 133 0.73 4.84 11.13
CA GLU A 133 -0.36 4.36 11.96
C GLU A 133 -0.07 2.96 12.49
N SER A 134 0.29 2.02 11.61
CA SER A 134 0.55 0.62 12.00
C SER A 134 1.36 -0.13 10.95
N ALA A 135 1.96 -1.26 11.35
CA ALA A 135 2.36 -2.32 10.44
C ALA A 135 1.37 -3.49 10.57
N ARG A 136 0.78 -3.93 9.45
CA ARG A 136 -0.18 -5.04 9.43
C ARG A 136 0.32 -6.13 8.50
N LEU A 137 0.16 -7.37 8.91
CA LEU A 137 0.44 -8.50 8.06
C LEU A 137 -0.76 -8.75 7.14
N ALA A 138 -0.49 -8.85 5.84
CA ALA A 138 -1.51 -9.10 4.84
C ALA A 138 -1.17 -10.32 3.99
N GLU A 139 -2.13 -11.21 3.77
CA GLU A 139 -1.91 -12.37 2.92
C GLU A 139 -1.65 -11.95 1.46
N CYS A 140 -0.51 -12.38 0.92
CA CYS A 140 -0.14 -12.26 -0.49
C CYS A 140 -0.08 -13.65 -1.13
N SER A 141 -0.11 -13.71 -2.46
CA SER A 141 -0.03 -14.97 -3.22
C SER A 141 1.16 -15.86 -2.81
N TRP A 142 2.36 -15.28 -2.62
CA TRP A 142 3.53 -16.03 -2.15
C TRP A 142 3.40 -16.52 -0.70
N THR A 143 2.74 -15.79 0.20
CA THR A 143 2.59 -16.21 1.60
C THR A 143 1.58 -17.33 1.71
N ARG A 144 0.53 -17.29 0.87
CA ARG A 144 -0.44 -18.38 0.74
C ARG A 144 0.22 -19.66 0.24
N GLN A 145 1.03 -19.57 -0.81
CA GLN A 145 1.72 -20.73 -1.37
C GLN A 145 2.66 -21.36 -0.34
N ALA A 146 3.43 -20.55 0.40
CA ALA A 146 4.28 -21.03 1.48
C ALA A 146 3.47 -21.82 2.53
N SER A 147 2.35 -21.26 3.00
CA SER A 147 1.46 -21.91 3.96
C SER A 147 0.87 -23.24 3.45
N GLN A 148 0.60 -23.36 2.15
CA GLN A 148 0.09 -24.60 1.54
C GLN A 148 1.14 -25.71 1.49
N THR A 149 2.43 -25.37 1.46
CA THR A 149 3.52 -26.35 1.40
C THR A 149 3.90 -26.95 2.76
N GLY A 150 3.19 -26.59 3.85
CA GLY A 150 3.48 -27.08 5.20
C GLY A 150 4.75 -26.50 5.82
N LEU A 151 5.44 -25.62 5.11
CA LEU A 151 6.31 -24.63 5.73
C LEU A 151 5.40 -23.75 6.61
N LEU A 152 5.79 -23.54 7.87
CA LEU A 152 5.03 -22.86 8.93
C LEU A 152 4.09 -21.77 8.39
N PRO A 153 2.87 -21.61 8.93
CA PRO A 153 1.93 -20.59 8.45
C PRO A 153 2.64 -19.24 8.41
N MET A 154 2.89 -18.76 7.19
CA MET A 154 3.57 -17.48 7.01
C MET A 154 2.55 -16.41 7.37
N PRO A 155 2.86 -15.55 8.36
CA PRO A 155 1.84 -14.74 9.01
C PRO A 155 1.27 -13.61 8.13
N GLY A 156 1.71 -13.52 6.87
CA GLY A 156 1.40 -12.47 5.90
C GLY A 156 2.65 -11.68 5.54
N HIS A 157 2.54 -10.80 4.54
CA HIS A 157 3.57 -9.81 4.23
C HIS A 157 3.32 -8.54 5.07
N PRO A 158 4.33 -7.98 5.76
CA PRO A 158 4.15 -6.75 6.52
C PRO A 158 3.92 -5.57 5.57
N CYS A 159 2.80 -4.89 5.75
CA CYS A 159 2.43 -3.67 5.04
C CYS A 159 2.37 -2.52 6.04
N VAL A 160 2.86 -1.35 5.66
CA VAL A 160 2.86 -0.15 6.51
C VAL A 160 1.67 0.72 6.14
N SER A 161 0.88 1.13 7.13
CA SER A 161 -0.17 2.13 6.98
C SER A 161 0.28 3.50 7.49
N TYR A 162 -0.10 4.54 6.76
CA TYR A 162 0.09 5.94 7.12
C TYR A 162 -1.26 6.63 7.15
N ILE A 163 -1.46 7.50 8.13
CA ILE A 163 -2.68 8.27 8.30
C ILE A 163 -2.36 9.76 8.30
N ARG A 164 -3.18 10.56 7.60
CA ARG A 164 -3.01 12.01 7.58
C ARG A 164 -3.28 12.58 8.96
N THR A 165 -2.37 13.40 9.46
CA THR A 165 -2.55 14.15 10.70
C THR A 165 -3.42 15.36 10.42
N LEU A 166 -4.59 15.40 11.07
CA LEU A 166 -5.40 16.61 11.09
C LEU A 166 -4.59 17.67 11.85
N ARG A 167 -4.12 18.70 11.14
CA ARG A 167 -3.58 19.89 11.81
C ARG A 167 -4.76 20.59 12.48
N SER A 168 -4.85 20.46 13.80
CA SER A 168 -5.71 21.27 14.66
C SER A 168 -5.38 22.75 14.56
#